data_AF-A0AAW1MFS3-F1
#
_entry.id   AF-A0AAW1MFS3-F1
#
_cell.length_a   1.000
_cell.length_b   1.000
_cell.length_c   1.000
_cell.angle_alpha   90.00
_cell.angle_beta   90.00
_cell.angle_gamma   90.00
#
_symmetry.space_group_name_H-M   'P 1'
#
loop_
_entity.id
_entity.type
_entity.pdbx_description
1 polymer ?
#
loop_
_entity_poly.entity_id
_entity_poly.type
_entity_poly.pdbx_seq_one_letter_code
_entity_poly.pdbx_strand_id
1 'polypeptide(L)'
;MYLSYVKPLLHNKVFVVETWVFVNNLALEACVLLCQYYIFLIATAIVISYDLMYLCICVDLIVQVTLIKYSLKHISFRSGDGSPIKDIRNIIRHHLMLLSVFATMKRIYSFTMLFHYFVTLITACTDMYELLLSDSTSIDIVLKLTLLLFVFGEFAYYAVVAEKLSLTFAGIAEAVYILKWYETDIQIQKDLLFIMVRSQRVEYFTGAGFMDANVDAFGSLVRKTFSFYTVLKNLITPPTILFIYLRIRSNAQASDVDLQWSYSGYVASFLAVYKDQNSRSGSSRSIYSGEDNLIKKVVHNRSWELVFYPMCEEGLDISRGSCVFC
;
A
#
# COMPACT_ATOMS: atom_id res chain seq x y z
N MET A 1 14.05 -4.52 -1.35
CA MET A 1 15.44 -4.04 -1.21
C MET A 1 15.90 -4.08 0.25
N TYR A 2 15.16 -3.47 1.19
CA TYR A 2 15.48 -3.48 2.63
C TYR A 2 15.51 -4.89 3.26
N LEU A 3 14.63 -5.79 2.85
CA LEU A 3 14.63 -7.18 3.31
C LEU A 3 15.93 -7.94 2.96
N SER A 4 16.60 -7.57 1.86
CA SER A 4 17.87 -8.17 1.44
C SER A 4 19.05 -7.73 2.31
N TYR A 5 18.99 -6.56 2.96
CA TYR A 5 20.05 -6.08 3.86
C TYR A 5 20.17 -6.91 5.14
N VAL A 6 19.04 -7.45 5.63
CA VAL A 6 18.99 -8.15 6.92
C VAL A 6 19.00 -9.68 6.75
N LYS A 7 18.62 -10.19 5.57
CA LYS A 7 18.64 -11.63 5.25
C LYS A 7 19.98 -12.34 5.53
N PRO A 8 21.18 -11.80 5.20
CA PRO A 8 22.44 -12.48 5.51
C PRO A 8 22.75 -12.49 7.02
N LEU A 9 22.27 -11.50 7.77
CA LEU A 9 22.45 -11.38 9.23
C LEU A 9 21.54 -12.34 10.01
N LEU A 10 20.40 -12.73 9.43
CA LEU A 10 19.39 -13.59 10.04
C LEU A 10 19.59 -15.08 9.75
N HIS A 11 20.02 -15.44 8.53
CA HIS A 11 20.01 -16.84 8.08
C HIS A 11 21.40 -17.47 7.94
N ASN A 12 22.47 -16.84 8.45
CA ASN A 12 23.83 -17.34 8.37
C ASN A 12 24.25 -17.69 6.91
N LYS A 13 23.68 -16.95 5.94
CA LYS A 13 23.97 -17.09 4.51
C LYS A 13 25.06 -16.10 4.15
N VAL A 14 26.08 -16.59 3.44
CA VAL A 14 27.27 -15.80 3.06
C VAL A 14 26.92 -14.68 2.06
N PHE A 15 25.91 -14.88 1.21
CA PHE A 15 25.57 -13.93 0.15
C PHE A 15 24.32 -13.09 0.47
N VAL A 16 24.39 -11.80 0.13
CA VAL A 16 23.29 -10.82 0.27
C VAL A 16 22.14 -11.11 -0.70
N VAL A 17 22.48 -11.59 -1.89
CA VAL A 17 21.56 -12.08 -2.92
C VAL A 17 21.97 -13.51 -3.27
N GLU A 18 21.01 -14.43 -3.34
CA GLU A 18 21.26 -15.79 -3.78
C GLU A 18 21.70 -15.77 -5.25
N THR A 19 23.01 -15.88 -5.49
CA THR A 19 23.59 -15.97 -6.83
C THR A 19 24.22 -17.32 -7.04
N TRP A 20 23.89 -17.96 -8.16
CA TRP A 20 24.55 -19.18 -8.60
C TRP A 20 25.97 -18.87 -9.08
N VAL A 21 26.98 -19.40 -8.38
CA VAL A 21 28.40 -19.33 -8.80
C VAL A 21 28.80 -20.69 -9.36
N PHE A 22 29.21 -20.73 -10.62
CA PHE A 22 29.45 -21.97 -11.37
C PHE A 22 30.77 -22.70 -11.00
N VAL A 23 31.63 -22.11 -10.16
CA VAL A 23 32.98 -22.62 -9.88
C VAL A 23 33.30 -22.54 -8.40
N ASN A 24 33.70 -23.66 -7.79
CA ASN A 24 34.12 -23.79 -6.38
C ASN A 24 35.52 -23.16 -6.14
N ASN A 25 35.69 -21.89 -6.48
CA ASN A 25 36.93 -21.14 -6.26
C ASN A 25 36.69 -20.03 -5.23
N LEU A 26 37.33 -20.13 -4.06
CA LEU A 26 37.19 -19.19 -2.95
C LEU A 26 37.46 -17.73 -3.36
N ALA A 27 38.45 -17.49 -4.21
CA ALA A 27 38.78 -16.15 -4.70
C ALA A 27 37.66 -15.56 -5.59
N LEU A 28 36.97 -16.39 -6.36
CA LEU A 28 35.85 -15.97 -7.20
C LEU A 28 34.63 -15.63 -6.34
N GLU A 29 34.33 -16.45 -5.34
CA GLU A 29 33.24 -16.20 -4.37
C GLU A 29 33.45 -14.89 -3.61
N ALA A 30 34.68 -14.65 -3.11
CA ALA A 30 35.04 -13.40 -2.44
C ALA A 30 34.91 -12.19 -3.38
N CYS A 31 35.34 -12.32 -4.64
CA CYS A 31 35.21 -11.27 -5.64
C CYS A 31 33.74 -10.94 -5.95
N VAL A 32 32.88 -11.95 -6.12
CA VAL A 32 31.44 -11.78 -6.34
C VAL A 32 30.78 -11.10 -5.14
N LEU A 33 31.12 -11.50 -3.92
CA LEU A 33 30.59 -10.89 -2.70
C LEU A 33 31.00 -9.41 -2.57
N LEU A 34 32.26 -9.08 -2.86
CA LEU A 34 32.74 -7.70 -2.89
C LEU A 34 32.00 -6.87 -3.95
N CYS A 35 31.79 -7.43 -5.14
CA CYS A 35 31.03 -6.77 -6.21
C CYS A 35 29.57 -6.54 -5.79
N GLN A 36 28.92 -7.52 -5.15
CA GLN A 36 27.55 -7.37 -4.64
C GLN A 36 27.47 -6.23 -3.62
N TYR A 37 28.32 -6.25 -2.59
CA TYR A 37 28.35 -5.19 -1.57
C TYR A 37 28.60 -3.81 -2.16
N TYR A 38 29.51 -3.70 -3.14
CA TYR A 38 29.80 -2.45 -3.83
C TYR A 38 28.58 -1.91 -4.61
N ILE A 39 27.92 -2.77 -5.39
CA ILE A 39 26.72 -2.40 -6.14
C ILE A 39 25.60 -1.98 -5.19
N PHE A 40 25.41 -2.71 -4.08
CA PHE A 40 24.40 -2.36 -3.07
C PHE A 40 24.68 -1.02 -2.40
N LEU A 41 25.93 -0.73 -2.05
CA LEU A 41 26.32 0.53 -1.43
C LEU A 41 26.06 1.72 -2.36
N ILE A 42 26.38 1.58 -3.65
CA ILE A 42 26.09 2.62 -4.64
C ILE A 42 24.58 2.77 -4.84
N ALA A 43 23.84 1.67 -4.96
CA ALA A 43 22.40 1.72 -5.18
C ALA A 43 21.66 2.42 -4.04
N THR A 44 21.98 2.13 -2.77
CA THR A 44 21.38 2.87 -1.64
C THR A 44 21.79 4.31 -1.60
N ALA A 45 23.06 4.63 -1.89
CA ALA A 45 23.49 6.02 -1.92
C ALA A 45 22.70 6.83 -2.96
N ILE A 46 22.44 6.26 -4.14
CA ILE A 46 21.64 6.90 -5.19
C ILE A 46 20.19 7.09 -4.74
N VAL A 47 19.56 6.05 -4.20
CA VAL A 47 18.15 6.11 -3.74
C VAL A 47 18.00 7.18 -2.65
N ILE A 48 18.83 7.12 -1.60
CA ILE A 48 18.80 8.10 -0.50
C ILE A 48 19.04 9.51 -1.03
N SER A 49 19.98 9.70 -1.97
CA SER A 49 20.23 11.02 -2.55
C SER A 49 19.02 11.55 -3.31
N TYR A 50 18.32 10.68 -4.05
CA TYR A 50 17.12 11.05 -4.79
C TYR A 50 15.96 11.42 -3.84
N ASP A 51 15.78 10.65 -2.76
CA ASP A 51 14.78 10.93 -1.73
C ASP A 51 15.08 12.27 -1.03
N LEU A 52 16.33 12.47 -0.59
CA LEU A 52 16.75 13.72 0.04
C LEU A 52 16.56 14.91 -0.89
N MET A 53 16.89 14.78 -2.18
CA MET A 53 16.68 15.85 -3.15
C MET A 53 15.20 16.22 -3.28
N TYR A 54 14.30 15.24 -3.36
CA TYR A 54 12.86 15.49 -3.38
C TYR A 54 12.41 16.24 -2.13
N LEU A 55 12.86 15.80 -0.97
CA LEU A 55 12.47 16.37 0.32
C LEU A 55 12.99 17.78 0.51
N CYS A 56 14.26 18.04 0.16
CA CYS A 56 14.84 19.37 0.20
C CYS A 56 14.02 20.34 -0.66
N ILE A 57 13.73 19.99 -1.90
CA ILE A 57 12.94 20.86 -2.80
C ILE A 57 11.54 21.08 -2.23
N CYS A 58 10.87 20.03 -1.73
CA CYS A 58 9.55 20.16 -1.12
C CYS A 58 9.56 21.12 0.07
N VAL A 59 10.52 20.93 0.99
CA VAL A 59 10.65 21.75 2.20
C VAL A 59 11.00 23.19 1.83
N ASP A 60 11.91 23.42 0.89
CA ASP A 60 12.27 24.74 0.41
C ASP A 60 11.05 25.48 -0.17
N LEU A 61 10.24 24.79 -0.98
CA LEU A 61 8.99 25.35 -1.49
C LEU A 61 8.00 25.67 -0.37
N ILE A 62 7.80 24.76 0.59
CA ILE A 62 6.92 25.00 1.75
C ILE A 62 7.38 26.26 2.51
N VAL A 63 8.68 26.38 2.78
CA VAL A 63 9.27 27.50 3.51
C VAL A 63 9.10 28.80 2.73
N GLN A 64 9.42 28.83 1.44
CA GLN A 64 9.33 30.03 0.60
C GLN A 64 7.87 30.50 0.45
N VAL A 65 6.92 29.58 0.28
CA VAL A 65 5.50 29.93 0.26
C VAL A 65 5.03 30.44 1.63
N THR A 66 5.48 29.82 2.72
CA THR A 66 5.13 30.28 4.08
C THR A 66 5.68 31.69 4.33
N LEU A 67 6.88 31.98 3.84
CA LEU A 67 7.48 33.32 3.91
C LEU A 67 6.64 34.33 3.11
N ILE A 68 6.20 33.99 1.89
CA ILE A 68 5.27 34.83 1.12
C ILE A 68 3.99 35.09 1.91
N LYS A 69 3.38 34.06 2.52
CA LYS A 69 2.16 34.23 3.33
C LYS A 69 2.41 35.16 4.52
N TYR A 70 3.54 35.03 5.19
CA TYR A 70 3.94 35.91 6.29
C TYR A 70 4.13 37.35 5.82
N SER A 71 4.90 37.55 4.73
CA SER A 71 5.11 38.87 4.13
C SER A 71 3.78 39.52 3.75
N LEU A 72 2.87 38.80 3.10
CA LEU A 72 1.54 39.31 2.75
C LEU A 72 0.75 39.80 3.97
N LYS A 73 0.79 39.07 5.10
CA LYS A 73 0.07 39.47 6.31
C LYS A 73 0.64 40.72 6.99
N HIS A 74 1.93 41.02 6.78
CA HIS A 74 2.63 42.12 7.44
C HIS A 74 2.83 43.35 6.55
N ILE A 75 2.31 43.36 5.31
CA ILE A 75 2.33 44.56 4.47
C ILE A 75 1.47 45.65 5.12
N SER A 76 2.13 46.75 5.48
CA SER A 76 1.46 47.94 6.00
C SER A 76 1.27 48.96 4.88
N PHE A 77 0.03 49.35 4.62
CA PHE A 77 -0.30 50.42 3.69
C PHE A 77 -0.18 51.77 4.41
N ARG A 78 1.03 52.32 4.48
CA ARG A 78 1.24 53.70 4.94
C ARG A 78 1.01 54.65 3.77
N SER A 79 0.11 55.62 3.94
CA SER A 79 -0.22 56.61 2.91
C SER A 79 1.02 57.40 2.49
N GLY A 80 1.36 57.33 1.19
CA GLY A 80 2.33 58.21 0.55
C GLY A 80 3.63 57.56 0.05
N ASP A 81 3.90 56.29 0.38
CA ASP A 81 5.09 55.60 -0.12
C ASP A 81 4.73 54.57 -1.20
N GLY A 82 5.53 54.52 -2.28
CA GLY A 82 5.39 53.52 -3.36
C GLY A 82 6.01 52.16 -3.01
N SER A 83 6.60 52.03 -1.81
CA SER A 83 7.18 50.79 -1.27
C SER A 83 6.22 49.59 -1.23
N PRO A 84 4.98 49.66 -0.69
CA PRO A 84 4.07 48.51 -0.62
C PRO A 84 3.69 47.95 -2.00
N ILE A 85 3.62 48.81 -3.02
CA ILE A 85 3.31 48.39 -4.40
C ILE A 85 4.46 47.57 -4.99
N LYS A 86 5.70 48.00 -4.75
CA LYS A 86 6.90 47.27 -5.21
C LYS A 86 7.02 45.93 -4.49
N ASP A 87 6.72 45.90 -3.19
CA ASP A 87 6.76 44.68 -2.38
C ASP A 87 5.73 43.66 -2.83
N ILE A 88 4.47 44.08 -3.06
CA ILE A 88 3.43 43.20 -3.60
C ILE A 88 3.86 42.65 -4.96
N ARG A 89 4.34 43.51 -5.88
CA ARG A 89 4.78 43.04 -7.20
C ARG A 89 5.92 42.02 -7.12
N ASN A 90 6.86 42.20 -6.20
CA ASN A 90 7.93 41.24 -5.96
C ASN A 90 7.39 39.91 -5.41
N ILE A 91 6.42 39.96 -4.49
CA ILE A 91 5.75 38.77 -3.95
C ILE A 91 5.02 38.02 -5.08
N ILE A 92 4.31 38.72 -5.96
CA ILE A 92 3.61 38.12 -7.10
C ILE A 92 4.60 37.40 -8.02
N ARG A 93 5.70 38.04 -8.39
CA ARG A 93 6.74 37.42 -9.22
C ARG A 93 7.35 36.20 -8.54
N HIS A 94 7.63 36.29 -7.24
CA HIS A 94 8.16 35.17 -6.47
C HIS A 94 7.17 34.01 -6.45
N HIS A 95 5.88 34.25 -6.18
CA HIS A 95 4.85 33.22 -6.21
C HIS A 95 4.73 32.52 -7.58
N LEU A 96 4.77 33.28 -8.68
CA LEU A 96 4.76 32.73 -10.03
C LEU A 96 5.99 31.86 -10.31
N MET A 97 7.16 32.26 -9.84
CA MET A 97 8.38 31.46 -9.91
C MET A 97 8.22 30.15 -9.14
N LEU A 98 7.70 30.19 -7.90
CA LEU A 98 7.45 28.98 -7.10
C LEU A 98 6.45 28.04 -7.76
N LEU A 99 5.38 28.57 -8.38
CA LEU A 99 4.44 27.76 -9.15
C LEU A 99 5.11 27.07 -10.35
N SER A 100 6.03 27.75 -11.02
CA SER A 100 6.79 27.14 -12.13
C SER A 100 7.71 26.01 -11.67
N VAL A 101 8.36 26.18 -10.50
CA VAL A 101 9.19 25.14 -9.87
C VAL A 101 8.33 23.97 -9.45
N PHE A 102 7.19 24.22 -8.80
CA PHE A 102 6.22 23.21 -8.40
C PHE A 102 5.71 22.41 -9.59
N ALA A 103 5.34 23.07 -10.69
CA ALA A 103 4.89 22.39 -11.91
C ALA A 103 5.99 21.52 -12.53
N THR A 104 7.24 22.00 -12.52
CA THR A 104 8.40 21.25 -13.01
C THR A 104 8.68 20.02 -12.14
N MET A 105 8.65 20.20 -10.83
CA MET A 105 8.82 19.13 -9.84
C MET A 105 7.72 18.08 -9.98
N LYS A 106 6.46 18.50 -10.08
CA LYS A 106 5.33 17.62 -10.35
C LYS A 106 5.58 16.77 -11.58
N ARG A 107 6.00 17.36 -12.71
CA ARG A 107 6.27 16.62 -13.95
C ARG A 107 7.39 15.59 -13.79
N ILE A 108 8.49 15.93 -13.13
CA ILE A 108 9.66 15.04 -12.96
C ILE A 108 9.32 13.86 -12.03
N TYR A 109 8.69 14.15 -10.89
CA TYR A 109 8.40 13.14 -9.86
C TYR A 109 7.10 12.38 -10.08
N SER A 110 6.25 12.80 -11.02
CA SER A 110 4.95 12.18 -11.30
C SER A 110 5.08 10.67 -11.56
N PHE A 111 5.95 10.28 -12.48
CA PHE A 111 6.15 8.87 -12.82
C PHE A 111 6.84 8.11 -11.68
N THR A 112 7.85 8.72 -11.06
CA THR A 112 8.60 8.10 -9.96
C THR A 112 7.71 7.79 -8.74
N MET A 113 6.79 8.69 -8.39
CA MET A 113 5.85 8.50 -7.28
C MET A 113 4.89 7.33 -7.55
N LEU A 114 4.41 7.21 -8.79
CA LEU A 114 3.57 6.08 -9.19
C LEU A 114 4.34 4.76 -9.12
N PHE A 115 5.57 4.74 -9.64
CA PHE A 115 6.41 3.55 -9.56
C PHE A 115 6.70 3.16 -8.10
N HIS A 116 7.04 4.15 -7.26
CA HIS A 116 7.29 3.95 -5.84
C HIS A 116 6.05 3.39 -5.11
N TYR A 117 4.84 3.85 -5.44
CA TYR A 117 3.59 3.28 -4.93
C TYR A 117 3.43 1.78 -5.24
N PHE A 118 3.69 1.37 -6.48
CA PHE A 118 3.58 -0.05 -6.84
C PHE A 118 4.68 -0.91 -6.21
N VAL A 119 5.91 -0.40 -6.15
CA VAL A 119 7.03 -1.10 -5.50
C VAL A 119 6.75 -1.32 -4.02
N THR A 120 6.26 -0.28 -3.31
CA THR A 120 5.88 -0.39 -1.90
C THR A 120 4.69 -1.31 -1.69
N LEU A 121 3.68 -1.29 -2.58
CA LEU A 121 2.55 -2.22 -2.54
C LEU A 121 3.02 -3.68 -2.66
N ILE A 122 3.81 -4.00 -3.68
CA ILE A 122 4.30 -5.37 -3.92
C ILE A 122 5.19 -5.82 -2.76
N THR A 123 6.13 -4.97 -2.33
CA THR A 123 7.06 -5.28 -1.22
C THR A 123 6.30 -5.52 0.08
N ALA A 124 5.34 -4.66 0.43
CA ALA A 124 4.55 -4.83 1.64
C ALA A 124 3.68 -6.10 1.59
N CYS A 125 3.12 -6.44 0.42
CA CYS A 125 2.38 -7.69 0.22
C CYS A 125 3.29 -8.92 0.41
N THR A 126 4.50 -8.91 -0.16
CA THR A 126 5.45 -10.03 -0.01
C THR A 126 5.93 -10.16 1.43
N ASP A 127 6.17 -9.05 2.12
CA ASP A 127 6.63 -9.05 3.51
C ASP A 127 5.54 -9.57 4.46
N MET A 128 4.27 -9.16 4.24
CA MET A 128 3.13 -9.71 4.98
C MET A 128 2.90 -11.20 4.69
N TYR A 129 3.19 -11.66 3.48
CA TYR A 129 3.12 -13.08 3.13
C TYR A 129 4.23 -13.89 3.78
N GLU A 130 5.47 -13.39 3.78
CA GLU A 130 6.59 -14.02 4.49
C GLU A 130 6.33 -14.11 6.01
N LEU A 131 5.54 -13.20 6.60
CA LEU A 131 5.10 -13.29 7.98
C LEU A 131 4.09 -14.42 8.23
N LEU A 132 3.29 -14.82 7.21
CA LEU A 132 2.29 -15.88 7.33
C LEU A 132 2.91 -17.28 7.29
N LEU A 133 3.91 -17.49 6.43
CA LEU A 133 4.52 -18.81 6.20
C LEU A 133 5.63 -19.17 7.20
N SER A 134 6.16 -18.18 7.90
CA SER A 134 7.40 -18.33 8.64
C SER A 134 7.15 -18.95 10.02
N ASP A 135 7.68 -20.16 10.23
CA ASP A 135 7.92 -20.76 11.57
C ASP A 135 9.12 -20.05 12.23
N SER A 136 9.04 -18.72 12.34
CA SER A 136 10.12 -17.86 12.81
C SER A 136 10.19 -17.75 14.31
N THR A 137 11.38 -17.45 14.83
CA THR A 137 11.55 -17.04 16.22
C THR A 137 10.89 -15.69 16.47
N SER A 138 10.56 -15.37 17.73
CA SER A 138 9.96 -14.09 18.10
C SER A 138 10.77 -12.87 17.62
N ILE A 139 12.09 -13.01 17.49
CA ILE A 139 12.99 -11.94 17.04
C ILE A 139 12.81 -11.65 15.54
N ASP A 140 12.71 -12.68 14.70
CA ASP A 140 12.57 -12.50 13.25
C ASP A 140 11.24 -11.84 12.90
N ILE A 141 10.18 -12.15 13.66
CA ILE A 141 8.87 -11.52 13.53
C ILE A 141 8.96 -10.02 13.82
N VAL A 142 9.62 -9.63 14.92
CA VAL A 142 9.80 -8.23 15.29
C VAL A 142 10.61 -7.47 14.22
N LEU A 143 11.69 -8.07 13.71
CA LEU A 143 12.50 -7.47 12.65
C LEU A 143 11.69 -7.28 11.35
N LYS A 144 10.95 -8.29 10.91
CA LYS A 144 10.09 -8.22 9.72
C LYS A 144 8.99 -7.16 9.88
N LEU A 145 8.33 -7.08 11.03
CA LEU A 145 7.34 -6.04 11.31
C LEU A 145 7.96 -4.63 11.29
N THR A 146 9.16 -4.47 11.84
CA THR A 146 9.88 -3.20 11.82
C THR A 146 10.21 -2.76 10.39
N LEU A 147 10.65 -3.69 9.55
CA LEU A 147 10.91 -3.41 8.12
C LEU A 147 9.63 -3.05 7.37
N LEU A 148 8.54 -3.75 7.63
CA LEU A 148 7.24 -3.45 7.03
C LEU A 148 6.76 -2.03 7.39
N LEU A 149 6.91 -1.64 8.67
CA LEU A 149 6.59 -0.29 9.12
C LEU A 149 7.48 0.77 8.44
N PHE A 150 8.76 0.47 8.22
CA PHE A 150 9.67 1.35 7.52
C PHE A 150 9.24 1.57 6.05
N VAL A 151 8.88 0.50 5.33
CA VAL A 151 8.40 0.58 3.94
C VAL A 151 7.12 1.42 3.83
N PHE A 152 6.17 1.25 4.75
CA PHE A 152 4.98 2.10 4.79
C PHE A 152 5.32 3.54 5.17
N GLY A 153 6.25 3.74 6.12
CA GLY A 153 6.70 5.05 6.58
C GLY A 153 7.38 5.86 5.48
N GLU A 154 8.18 5.21 4.63
CA GLU A 154 8.84 5.83 3.48
C GLU A 154 7.80 6.45 2.52
N PHE A 155 6.81 5.66 2.08
CA PHE A 155 5.74 6.16 1.22
C PHE A 155 4.87 7.22 1.92
N ALA A 156 4.55 7.01 3.20
CA ALA A 156 3.78 7.97 3.98
C ALA A 156 4.48 9.34 4.04
N TYR A 157 5.80 9.35 4.20
CA TYR A 157 6.57 10.58 4.24
C TYR A 157 6.49 11.35 2.92
N TYR A 158 6.61 10.65 1.79
CA TYR A 158 6.41 11.20 0.46
C TYR A 158 5.02 11.84 0.26
N ALA A 159 3.96 11.11 0.66
CA ALA A 159 2.59 11.54 0.50
C ALA A 159 2.20 12.72 1.43
N VAL A 160 2.63 12.67 2.69
CA VAL A 160 2.33 13.74 3.68
C VAL A 160 3.02 15.04 3.30
N VAL A 161 4.27 14.99 2.84
CA VAL A 161 5.00 16.18 2.41
C VAL A 161 4.37 16.79 1.16
N ALA A 162 3.96 15.97 0.19
CA ALA A 162 3.26 16.42 -1.02
C ALA A 162 1.92 17.09 -0.68
N GLU A 163 1.13 16.49 0.23
CA GLU A 163 -0.12 17.05 0.72
C GLU A 163 0.11 18.41 1.39
N LYS A 164 1.07 18.46 2.33
CA LYS A 164 1.41 19.68 3.05
C LYS A 164 1.84 20.80 2.10
N LEU A 165 2.65 20.50 1.09
CA LEU A 165 3.06 21.46 0.08
C LEU A 165 1.87 22.01 -0.71
N SER A 166 0.97 21.14 -1.17
CA SER A 166 -0.23 21.50 -1.93
C SER A 166 -1.17 22.40 -1.10
N LEU A 167 -1.41 22.04 0.17
CA LEU A 167 -2.20 22.85 1.10
C LEU A 167 -1.53 24.19 1.43
N THR A 168 -0.20 24.22 1.50
CA THR A 168 0.56 25.46 1.78
C THR A 168 0.39 26.47 0.64
N PHE A 169 0.44 26.02 -0.61
CA PHE A 169 0.10 26.85 -1.78
C PHE A 169 -1.35 27.33 -1.75
N ALA A 170 -2.29 26.45 -1.39
CA ALA A 170 -3.70 26.83 -1.30
C ALA A 170 -3.97 27.93 -0.26
N GLY A 171 -3.24 27.90 0.86
CA GLY A 171 -3.35 28.91 1.92
C GLY A 171 -2.85 30.31 1.54
N ILE A 172 -2.30 30.52 0.33
CA ILE A 172 -1.98 31.87 -0.17
C ILE A 172 -3.26 32.67 -0.41
N ALA A 173 -4.35 32.04 -0.87
CA ALA A 173 -5.62 32.71 -1.10
C ALA A 173 -6.14 33.39 0.18
N GLU A 174 -6.05 32.69 1.31
CA GLU A 174 -6.42 33.20 2.62
C GLU A 174 -5.52 34.39 3.04
N ALA A 175 -4.20 34.30 2.82
CA ALA A 175 -3.27 35.38 3.14
C ALA A 175 -3.56 36.65 2.32
N VAL A 176 -3.88 36.50 1.03
CA VAL A 176 -4.28 37.62 0.17
C VAL A 176 -5.63 38.19 0.57
N TYR A 177 -6.56 37.36 1.06
CA TYR A 177 -7.86 37.82 1.53
C TYR A 177 -7.77 38.68 2.80
N ILE A 178 -6.88 38.31 3.73
CA ILE A 178 -6.64 39.05 4.99
C ILE A 178 -5.91 40.38 4.73
N LEU A 179 -5.09 40.46 3.68
CA LEU A 179 -4.46 41.70 3.25
C LEU A 179 -5.54 42.76 2.95
N LYS A 180 -5.27 44.03 3.27
CA LYS A 180 -6.14 45.15 2.88
C LYS A 180 -6.00 45.49 1.39
N TRP A 181 -6.24 44.51 0.53
CA TRP A 181 -6.08 44.62 -0.92
C TRP A 181 -6.90 45.77 -1.52
N TYR A 182 -8.04 46.12 -0.92
CA TYR A 182 -8.89 47.25 -1.34
C TYR A 182 -8.26 48.63 -1.13
N GLU A 183 -7.20 48.76 -0.32
CA GLU A 183 -6.42 50.00 -0.16
C GLU A 183 -5.32 50.14 -1.25
N THR A 184 -5.19 49.16 -2.16
CA THR A 184 -4.20 49.18 -3.26
C THR A 184 -4.76 49.76 -4.56
N ASP A 185 -3.87 50.07 -5.51
CA ASP A 185 -4.28 50.51 -6.84
C ASP A 185 -5.07 49.43 -7.60
N ILE A 186 -6.00 49.84 -8.47
CA ILE A 186 -6.91 48.98 -9.23
C ILE A 186 -6.15 47.88 -9.99
N GLN A 187 -4.96 48.17 -10.49
CA GLN A 187 -4.17 47.19 -11.23
C GLN A 187 -3.68 46.06 -10.33
N ILE A 188 -3.23 46.38 -9.11
CA ILE A 188 -2.75 45.40 -8.13
C ILE A 188 -3.92 44.60 -7.56
N GLN A 189 -5.07 45.24 -7.33
CA GLN A 189 -6.29 44.56 -6.92
C GLN A 189 -6.66 43.44 -7.89
N LYS A 190 -6.60 43.70 -9.20
CA LYS A 190 -6.84 42.69 -10.25
C LYS A 190 -5.83 41.55 -10.19
N ASP A 191 -4.54 41.85 -10.06
CA ASP A 191 -3.49 40.84 -9.99
C ASP A 191 -3.65 39.94 -8.75
N LEU A 192 -3.94 40.54 -7.59
CA LEU A 192 -4.19 39.82 -6.34
C LEU A 192 -5.44 38.94 -6.43
N LEU A 193 -6.50 39.41 -7.09
CA LEU A 193 -7.70 38.62 -7.33
C LEU A 193 -7.38 37.37 -8.18
N PHE A 194 -6.58 37.52 -9.24
CA PHE A 194 -6.15 36.38 -10.05
C PHE A 194 -5.37 35.35 -9.23
N ILE A 195 -4.46 35.81 -8.37
CA ILE A 195 -3.69 34.91 -7.49
C ILE A 195 -4.59 34.20 -6.49
N MET A 196 -5.55 34.92 -5.91
CA MET A 196 -6.51 34.35 -4.97
C MET A 196 -7.32 33.22 -5.63
N VAL A 197 -7.93 33.49 -6.80
CA VAL A 197 -8.69 32.49 -7.55
C VAL A 197 -7.81 31.31 -7.97
N ARG A 198 -6.58 31.58 -8.42
CA ARG A 198 -5.64 30.54 -8.84
C ARG A 198 -5.21 29.65 -7.68
N SER A 199 -4.96 30.24 -6.51
CA SER A 199 -4.48 29.54 -5.31
C SER A 199 -5.59 28.71 -4.65
N GLN A 200 -6.86 29.09 -4.80
CA GLN A 200 -7.99 28.29 -4.32
C GLN A 200 -8.08 26.91 -4.99
N ARG A 201 -7.55 26.77 -6.22
CA ARG A 201 -7.45 25.49 -6.89
C ARG A 201 -6.23 24.74 -6.37
N VAL A 202 -6.45 23.85 -5.40
CA VAL A 202 -5.41 22.95 -4.89
C VAL A 202 -4.90 22.08 -6.03
N GLU A 203 -3.60 22.14 -6.31
CA GLU A 203 -2.95 21.25 -7.26
C GLU A 203 -2.16 20.21 -6.49
N TYR A 204 -2.59 18.95 -6.58
CA TYR A 204 -1.87 17.83 -5.98
C TYR A 204 -0.76 17.31 -6.90
N PHE A 205 0.20 16.59 -6.33
CA PHE A 205 1.16 15.80 -7.08
C PHE A 205 0.47 14.61 -7.74
N THR A 206 -0.06 14.79 -8.94
CA THR A 206 -0.69 13.69 -9.68
C THR A 206 0.38 12.76 -10.27
N GLY A 207 0.36 11.49 -9.88
CA GLY A 207 1.17 10.41 -10.43
C GLY A 207 0.59 9.91 -11.77
N ALA A 208 1.18 10.36 -12.87
CA ALA A 208 0.83 10.13 -14.27
C ALA A 208 -0.68 10.21 -14.62
N GLY A 209 -1.48 10.95 -13.84
CA GLY A 209 -2.93 11.05 -14.01
C GLY A 209 -3.76 9.94 -13.35
N PHE A 210 -3.12 8.94 -12.73
CA PHE A 210 -3.81 7.79 -12.14
C PHE A 210 -4.16 7.98 -10.66
N MET A 211 -3.31 8.68 -9.91
CA MET A 211 -3.47 8.84 -8.47
C MET A 211 -2.82 10.14 -8.02
N ASP A 212 -3.50 10.91 -7.17
CA ASP A 212 -2.90 12.05 -6.49
C ASP A 212 -2.08 11.58 -5.29
N ALA A 213 -0.84 12.04 -5.17
CA ALA A 213 0.04 11.76 -4.03
C ALA A 213 -0.41 12.59 -2.82
N ASN A 214 -1.39 12.06 -2.11
CA ASN A 214 -1.96 12.62 -0.90
C ASN A 214 -2.06 11.55 0.20
N VAL A 215 -2.54 11.95 1.38
CA VAL A 215 -2.73 11.03 2.51
C VAL A 215 -3.75 9.93 2.15
N ASP A 216 -4.73 10.22 1.28
CA ASP A 216 -5.69 9.21 0.81
C ASP A 216 -5.04 8.11 -0.03
N ALA A 217 -4.01 8.45 -0.83
CA ALA A 217 -3.22 7.48 -1.56
C ALA A 217 -2.45 6.54 -0.62
N PHE A 218 -1.90 7.06 0.47
CA PHE A 218 -1.31 6.21 1.51
C PHE A 218 -2.36 5.30 2.16
N GLY A 219 -3.54 5.83 2.51
CA GLY A 219 -4.64 5.01 3.02
C GLY A 219 -5.08 3.93 2.02
N SER A 220 -5.11 4.27 0.73
CA SER A 220 -5.41 3.34 -0.37
C SER A 220 -4.34 2.25 -0.50
N LEU A 221 -3.06 2.60 -0.39
CA LEU A 221 -1.94 1.65 -0.37
C LEU A 221 -2.16 0.61 0.73
N VAL A 222 -2.33 1.06 1.98
CA VAL A 222 -2.51 0.18 3.15
C VAL A 222 -3.71 -0.75 2.96
N ARG A 223 -4.88 -0.20 2.56
CA ARG A 223 -6.09 -1.01 2.31
C ARG A 223 -5.87 -2.06 1.23
N LYS A 224 -5.19 -1.72 0.14
CA LYS A 224 -4.89 -2.67 -0.95
C LYS A 224 -3.92 -3.74 -0.49
N THR A 225 -2.86 -3.39 0.24
CA THR A 225 -1.92 -4.38 0.80
C THR A 225 -2.65 -5.38 1.69
N PHE A 226 -3.49 -4.92 2.63
CA PHE A 226 -4.28 -5.82 3.48
C PHE A 226 -5.29 -6.65 2.70
N SER A 227 -5.94 -6.08 1.69
CA SER A 227 -6.89 -6.83 0.84
C SER A 227 -6.19 -7.95 0.09
N PHE A 228 -5.05 -7.66 -0.56
CA PHE A 228 -4.24 -8.68 -1.25
C PHE A 228 -3.71 -9.73 -0.28
N TYR A 229 -3.24 -9.32 0.90
CA TYR A 229 -2.83 -10.23 1.96
C TYR A 229 -3.96 -11.19 2.36
N THR A 230 -5.18 -10.69 2.62
CA THR A 230 -6.31 -11.53 3.00
C THR A 230 -6.70 -12.50 1.88
N VAL A 231 -6.68 -12.07 0.62
CA VAL A 231 -6.91 -12.95 -0.54
C VAL A 231 -5.86 -14.06 -0.59
N LEU A 232 -4.57 -13.72 -0.50
CA LEU A 232 -3.48 -14.69 -0.50
C LEU A 232 -3.60 -15.68 0.67
N LYS A 233 -3.90 -15.19 1.87
CA LYS A 233 -4.14 -16.02 3.06
C LYS A 233 -5.28 -17.01 2.80
N ASN A 234 -6.42 -16.53 2.29
CA ASN A 234 -7.58 -17.38 2.04
C ASN A 234 -7.34 -18.42 0.94
N LEU A 235 -6.54 -18.10 -0.08
CA LEU A 235 -6.18 -19.05 -1.14
C LEU A 235 -5.20 -20.13 -0.65
N ILE A 236 -4.34 -19.79 0.30
CA ILE A 236 -3.23 -20.66 0.74
C ILE A 236 -3.62 -21.52 1.96
N THR A 237 -4.66 -21.13 2.70
CA THR A 237 -5.13 -21.86 3.88
C THR A 237 -5.66 -23.26 3.46
N PRO A 238 -5.12 -24.37 3.99
CA PRO A 238 -5.36 -25.74 3.49
C PRO A 238 -6.82 -26.20 3.28
N PRO A 239 -7.82 -25.83 4.11
CA PRO A 239 -9.22 -26.20 3.83
C PRO A 239 -9.72 -25.67 2.47
N THR A 240 -9.33 -24.46 2.03
CA THR A 240 -9.84 -23.91 0.76
C THR A 240 -9.15 -24.53 -0.46
N ILE A 241 -7.86 -24.88 -0.37
CA ILE A 241 -7.17 -25.65 -1.42
C ILE A 241 -7.82 -27.03 -1.55
N LEU A 242 -8.12 -27.69 -0.43
CA LEU A 242 -8.84 -28.97 -0.45
C LEU A 242 -10.25 -28.80 -1.07
N PHE A 243 -11.00 -27.74 -0.71
CA PHE A 243 -12.30 -27.46 -1.31
C PHE A 243 -12.20 -27.15 -2.81
N ILE A 244 -11.23 -26.36 -3.26
CA ILE A 244 -11.00 -26.04 -4.67
C ILE A 244 -10.58 -27.31 -5.42
N TYR A 245 -9.66 -28.10 -4.87
CA TYR A 245 -9.23 -29.38 -5.42
C TYR A 245 -10.38 -30.39 -5.51
N LEU A 246 -11.22 -30.50 -4.47
CA LEU A 246 -12.42 -31.33 -4.47
C LEU A 246 -13.48 -30.83 -5.46
N ARG A 247 -13.61 -29.52 -5.63
CA ARG A 247 -14.56 -28.91 -6.60
C ARG A 247 -14.10 -29.13 -8.04
N ILE A 248 -12.81 -28.95 -8.31
CA ILE A 248 -12.17 -29.28 -9.59
C ILE A 248 -12.29 -30.78 -9.87
N ARG A 249 -12.05 -31.65 -8.87
CA ARG A 249 -12.24 -33.11 -8.98
C ARG A 249 -13.70 -33.49 -9.24
N SER A 250 -14.66 -32.84 -8.59
CA SER A 250 -16.09 -33.10 -8.83
C SER A 250 -16.54 -32.68 -10.23
N ASN A 251 -15.97 -31.58 -10.76
CA ASN A 251 -16.22 -31.14 -12.13
C ASN A 251 -15.48 -32.00 -13.17
N ALA A 252 -14.30 -32.53 -12.85
CA ALA A 252 -13.56 -33.45 -13.71
C ALA A 252 -14.20 -34.85 -13.77
N GLN A 253 -14.86 -35.31 -12.69
CA GLN A 253 -15.66 -36.54 -12.72
C GLN A 253 -16.95 -36.42 -13.54
N ALA A 254 -17.34 -35.22 -14.00
CA ALA A 254 -18.46 -35.04 -14.94
C ALA A 254 -18.05 -35.25 -16.42
N SER A 255 -16.75 -35.44 -16.69
CA SER A 255 -16.21 -35.76 -18.01
C SER A 255 -15.51 -37.13 -17.95
N ASP A 256 -16.23 -38.18 -18.32
CA ASP A 256 -15.77 -39.56 -18.41
C ASP A 256 -14.43 -39.70 -19.13
N VAL A 257 -13.36 -40.05 -18.39
CA VAL A 257 -12.29 -40.96 -18.84
C VAL A 257 -11.68 -41.64 -17.60
N ASP A 258 -11.79 -42.97 -17.52
CA ASP A 258 -11.06 -43.83 -16.60
C ASP A 258 -9.55 -43.64 -16.75
N LEU A 259 -8.90 -43.02 -15.75
CA LEU A 259 -7.45 -43.05 -15.61
C LEU A 259 -7.05 -43.25 -14.14
N GLN A 260 -6.72 -44.50 -13.88
CA GLN A 260 -6.15 -45.07 -12.68
C GLN A 260 -4.82 -44.38 -12.32
N TRP A 261 -4.84 -43.36 -11.45
CA TRP A 261 -3.63 -42.80 -10.86
C TRP A 261 -3.54 -43.13 -9.37
N SER A 262 -2.58 -44.01 -9.09
CA SER A 262 -2.03 -44.27 -7.76
C SER A 262 -1.42 -42.98 -7.20
N TYR A 263 -2.13 -42.31 -6.28
CA TYR A 263 -1.55 -41.28 -5.41
C TYR A 263 -1.45 -41.83 -3.98
N SER A 264 -0.45 -42.70 -3.85
CA SER A 264 0.21 -43.07 -2.60
C SER A 264 1.03 -41.88 -2.07
N GLY A 265 1.05 -41.70 -0.75
CA GLY A 265 1.94 -40.74 -0.07
C GLY A 265 1.20 -39.67 0.74
N TYR A 266 0.81 -38.57 0.11
CA TYR A 266 0.46 -37.33 0.82
C TYR A 266 -0.84 -37.39 1.63
N VAL A 267 -1.87 -38.09 1.15
CA VAL A 267 -3.14 -38.25 1.90
C VAL A 267 -2.97 -39.16 3.11
N ALA A 268 -2.11 -40.17 3.00
CA ALA A 268 -1.76 -41.05 4.12
C ALA A 268 -0.94 -40.30 5.19
N SER A 269 -0.02 -39.42 4.77
CA SER A 269 0.72 -38.53 5.68
C SER A 269 -0.21 -37.56 6.41
N PHE A 270 -1.23 -37.03 5.72
CA PHE A 270 -2.20 -36.11 6.31
C PHE A 270 -3.13 -36.81 7.32
N LEU A 271 -3.59 -38.02 7.02
CA LEU A 271 -4.36 -38.84 7.96
C LEU A 271 -3.53 -39.29 9.17
N ALA A 272 -2.22 -39.52 9.01
CA ALA A 272 -1.32 -39.84 10.12
C ALA A 272 -1.12 -38.65 11.08
N VAL A 273 -0.95 -37.43 10.55
CA VAL A 273 -0.82 -36.20 11.35
C VAL A 273 -2.14 -35.85 12.05
N TYR A 274 -3.28 -36.04 11.38
CA TYR A 274 -4.59 -35.82 11.98
C TYR A 274 -4.90 -36.82 13.12
N LYS A 275 -4.47 -38.08 12.97
CA LYS A 275 -4.63 -39.12 14.00
C LYS A 275 -3.69 -38.89 15.21
N ASP A 276 -2.49 -38.34 14.99
CA ASP A 276 -1.56 -38.00 16.07
C ASP A 276 -2.08 -36.82 16.92
N GLN A 277 -2.67 -35.79 16.30
CA GLN A 277 -3.27 -34.68 17.04
C GLN A 277 -4.49 -35.08 17.87
N ASN A 278 -5.33 -36.00 17.37
CA ASN A 278 -6.48 -36.49 18.13
C ASN A 278 -6.09 -37.51 19.22
N SER A 279 -4.89 -38.10 19.14
CA SER A 279 -4.36 -38.97 20.20
C SER A 279 -3.78 -38.19 21.38
N ARG A 280 -3.35 -36.94 21.17
CA ARG A 280 -2.83 -36.04 22.21
C ARG A 280 -3.91 -35.24 22.96
N SER A 281 -5.15 -35.18 22.45
CA SER A 281 -6.27 -34.45 23.07
C SER A 281 -7.27 -35.33 23.84
N GLY A 282 -7.08 -36.66 23.87
CA GLY A 282 -8.09 -37.62 24.36
C GLY A 282 -7.70 -38.43 25.59
N SER A 283 -7.12 -37.83 26.63
CA SER A 283 -7.04 -38.49 27.95
C SER A 283 -8.27 -38.13 28.78
N SER A 284 -9.36 -38.88 28.63
CA SER A 284 -10.24 -39.31 29.75
C SER A 284 -11.48 -40.09 29.28
N ARG A 285 -11.66 -41.25 29.92
CA ARG A 285 -12.87 -42.08 30.08
C ARG A 285 -13.29 -43.04 28.96
N SER A 286 -12.94 -44.29 29.24
CA SER A 286 -13.65 -45.51 28.85
C SER A 286 -15.10 -45.52 29.34
N ILE A 287 -16.07 -45.81 28.46
CA ILE A 287 -17.31 -46.53 28.79
C ILE A 287 -17.73 -47.37 27.56
N TYR A 288 -17.54 -48.69 27.70
CA TYR A 288 -18.27 -49.83 27.13
C TYR A 288 -18.94 -49.79 25.73
N SER A 289 -18.43 -50.69 24.88
CA SER A 289 -19.18 -51.78 24.20
C SER A 289 -20.27 -51.42 23.16
N GLY A 290 -19.93 -51.64 21.88
CA GLY A 290 -20.87 -52.14 20.86
C GLY A 290 -21.21 -51.18 19.73
N GLU A 291 -20.37 -51.09 18.69
CA GLU A 291 -20.68 -50.27 17.51
C GLU A 291 -20.22 -50.86 16.15
N ASP A 292 -20.03 -52.18 16.05
CA ASP A 292 -19.68 -52.83 14.78
C ASP A 292 -20.88 -53.10 13.84
N ASN A 293 -22.09 -52.64 14.18
CA ASN A 293 -23.30 -52.87 13.38
C ASN A 293 -23.98 -51.61 12.79
N LEU A 294 -23.40 -50.41 12.94
CA LEU A 294 -24.01 -49.17 12.43
C LEU A 294 -23.52 -48.74 11.03
N ILE A 295 -22.37 -49.21 10.56
CA ILE A 295 -21.81 -48.78 9.26
C ILE A 295 -22.45 -49.51 8.06
N LYS A 296 -23.07 -50.68 8.26
CA LYS A 296 -23.72 -51.44 7.17
C LYS A 296 -25.19 -51.09 6.90
N LYS A 297 -25.83 -50.23 7.70
CA LYS A 297 -27.27 -49.94 7.57
C LYS A 297 -27.63 -48.54 7.06
N VAL A 298 -26.65 -47.66 6.84
CA VAL A 298 -26.91 -46.27 6.37
C VAL A 298 -26.81 -46.12 4.84
N VAL A 299 -26.37 -47.14 4.10
CA VAL A 299 -26.23 -47.08 2.62
C VAL A 299 -27.52 -47.45 1.87
N HIS A 300 -28.62 -47.76 2.57
CA HIS A 300 -29.89 -48.00 1.90
C HIS A 300 -31.04 -47.31 2.60
N ASN A 301 -31.53 -46.26 1.93
CA ASN A 301 -32.91 -45.76 1.93
C ASN A 301 -33.16 -44.37 2.59
N ARG A 302 -33.92 -43.54 1.85
CA ARG A 302 -34.51 -42.21 2.14
C ARG A 302 -33.58 -41.01 1.87
N SER A 303 -33.78 -40.18 0.84
CA SER A 303 -34.95 -39.34 0.50
C SER A 303 -35.38 -38.45 1.66
N TRP A 304 -34.79 -37.26 1.80
CA TRP A 304 -35.42 -36.09 2.45
C TRP A 304 -34.84 -34.78 1.88
N GLU A 305 -35.69 -34.14 1.07
CA GLU A 305 -36.09 -32.72 1.12
C GLU A 305 -35.05 -31.62 1.43
N LEU A 306 -34.92 -30.75 0.43
CA LEU A 306 -34.37 -29.40 0.50
C LEU A 306 -35.16 -28.54 1.49
N VAL A 307 -34.50 -28.03 2.53
CA VAL A 307 -34.98 -26.85 3.27
C VAL A 307 -34.14 -25.65 2.82
N PHE A 308 -34.68 -24.96 1.81
CA PHE A 308 -34.30 -23.59 1.47
C PHE A 308 -35.10 -22.64 2.37
N TYR A 309 -34.45 -21.64 2.96
CA TYR A 309 -35.11 -20.36 3.23
C TYR A 309 -34.26 -19.21 2.65
N PRO A 310 -34.89 -18.20 2.02
CA PRO A 310 -34.27 -17.35 1.01
C PRO A 310 -33.90 -15.97 1.56
N MET A 311 -33.03 -15.26 0.85
CA MET A 311 -33.23 -13.82 0.64
C MET A 311 -32.51 -13.39 -0.65
N CYS A 312 -33.31 -13.24 -1.71
CA CYS A 312 -32.91 -12.63 -2.97
C CYS A 312 -32.79 -11.12 -2.80
N GLU A 313 -31.78 -10.56 -3.45
CA GLU A 313 -31.65 -9.15 -3.78
C GLU A 313 -32.01 -8.95 -5.26
N GLU A 314 -32.49 -7.74 -5.57
CA GLU A 314 -32.72 -7.13 -6.90
C GLU A 314 -34.09 -7.27 -7.59
N GLY A 315 -34.67 -6.11 -7.93
CA GLY A 315 -35.50 -5.96 -9.14
C GLY A 315 -36.68 -4.99 -9.06
N LEU A 316 -36.44 -3.74 -9.47
CA LEU A 316 -37.35 -2.67 -9.91
C LEU A 316 -38.88 -2.91 -10.02
N ASP A 317 -39.60 -2.03 -9.32
CA ASP A 317 -40.45 -0.93 -9.81
C ASP A 317 -41.70 -1.16 -10.72
N ILE A 318 -42.74 -0.38 -10.37
CA ILE A 318 -43.96 0.01 -11.11
C ILE A 318 -45.12 -1.00 -11.18
N SER A 319 -46.08 -0.88 -10.25
CA SER A 319 -47.41 -0.28 -10.55
C SER A 319 -48.46 -0.51 -9.45
N ARG A 320 -48.99 0.63 -8.95
CA ARG A 320 -50.33 0.85 -8.36
C ARG A 320 -50.66 0.23 -6.99
N GLY A 321 -50.81 1.12 -6.01
CA GLY A 321 -51.74 0.92 -4.88
C GLY A 321 -51.35 1.59 -3.57
N SER A 322 -51.41 2.92 -3.52
CA SER A 322 -51.47 3.84 -2.36
C SER A 322 -51.85 3.21 -0.99
N CYS A 323 -51.25 3.55 0.16
CA CYS A 323 -51.24 4.88 0.82
C CYS A 323 -50.19 4.89 1.97
N VAL A 324 -49.28 5.89 2.06
CA VAL A 324 -49.33 7.17 2.83
C VAL A 324 -48.87 7.08 4.31
N PHE A 325 -47.70 7.69 4.54
CA PHE A 325 -47.19 8.45 5.71
C PHE A 325 -47.51 8.00 7.15
N CYS A 326 -46.44 7.73 7.90
CA CYS A 326 -45.88 8.69 8.87
C CYS A 326 -44.39 8.39 9.08
#